data_AF-A0A4E0QM03-F1
#
_entry.id   AF-A0A4E0QM03-F1
#
_cell.length_a   1.000
_cell.length_b   1.000
_cell.length_c   1.000
_cell.angle_alpha   90.00
_cell.angle_beta   90.00
_cell.angle_gamma   90.00
#
_symmetry.space_group_name_H-M   'P 1'
#
loop_
_entity.id
_entity.type
_entity.pdbx_description
1 polymer ?
#
loop_
_entity_poly.entity_id
_entity_poly.type
_entity_poly.pdbx_seq_one_letter_code
_entity_poly.pdbx_strand_id
1 'polypeptide(L)'
;MVEQVGGYQAYGFDRTVYTIVVLTSTPRDGSIKFSCAVSDMNPIDEFGDIIEVYPHRLVFLCPRQVNDKTPPLVKKWLNFIKDSLDGEMDEVDYPETLWRKIMAAIQKQTINPALLSEIKDDAAWEEAKIRFVEEGERKGRQKALEEAARNFLAIGSLSVEQIAGATGLSLERVKALSDKP
;
A
#
# COMPACT_ATOMS: atom_id res chain seq x y z
N MET A 1 31.17 -25.21 23.21
CA MET A 1 31.86 -24.63 24.38
C MET A 1 31.10 -23.36 24.71
N VAL A 2 30.29 -23.39 25.79
CA VAL A 2 29.46 -22.26 26.21
C VAL A 2 30.37 -21.37 27.05
N GLU A 3 30.76 -20.22 26.50
CA GLU A 3 31.50 -19.21 27.24
C GLU A 3 30.50 -18.46 28.13
N GLN A 4 30.58 -18.72 29.43
CA GLN A 4 29.79 -18.05 30.45
C GLN A 4 30.25 -16.59 30.51
N VAL A 5 29.39 -15.68 30.04
CA VAL A 5 29.68 -14.25 29.98
C VAL A 5 29.81 -13.68 31.40
N GLY A 6 30.92 -12.98 31.66
CA GLY A 6 31.20 -12.26 32.89
C GLY A 6 30.09 -11.27 33.24
N GLY A 7 29.90 -11.05 34.55
CA GLY A 7 28.73 -10.42 35.14
C GLY A 7 28.22 -9.11 34.52
N TYR A 8 26.98 -8.75 34.90
CA TYR A 8 26.13 -7.66 34.39
C TYR A 8 26.84 -6.30 34.17
N GLN A 9 27.95 -6.01 34.87
CA GLN A 9 28.72 -4.78 34.71
C GLN A 9 29.48 -4.66 33.37
N ALA A 10 29.64 -5.76 32.61
CA ALA A 10 30.26 -5.74 31.28
C ALA A 10 29.28 -5.40 30.14
N TYR A 11 27.99 -5.19 30.44
CA TYR A 11 26.92 -4.99 29.46
C TYR A 11 26.67 -3.52 29.09
N GLY A 12 27.70 -2.67 29.17
CA GLY A 12 27.65 -1.30 28.65
C GLY A 12 27.91 -1.30 27.15
N PHE A 13 26.92 -1.67 26.34
CA PHE A 13 27.02 -1.52 24.90
C PHE A 13 26.30 -0.25 24.47
N ASP A 14 27.05 0.70 23.90
CA ASP A 14 26.52 1.76 23.05
C ASP A 14 25.99 1.10 21.75
N ARG A 15 24.78 0.55 21.82
CA ARG A 15 24.13 -0.17 20.72
C ARG A 15 22.80 0.50 20.42
N THR A 16 22.73 1.13 19.25
CA THR A 16 21.46 1.54 18.66
C THR A 16 20.71 0.32 18.14
N VAL A 17 19.45 0.17 18.55
CA VAL A 17 18.51 -0.82 18.04
C VAL A 17 17.90 -0.30 16.75
N TYR A 18 18.00 -1.07 15.66
CA TYR A 18 17.38 -0.76 14.39
C TYR A 18 16.17 -1.67 14.15
N THR A 19 15.02 -1.06 13.91
CA THR A 19 13.81 -1.77 13.44
C THR A 19 13.57 -1.41 11.99
N ILE A 20 13.62 -2.41 11.11
CA ILE A 20 13.36 -2.19 9.68
C ILE A 20 11.92 -2.60 9.38
N VAL A 21 11.14 -1.66 8.87
CA VAL A 21 9.76 -1.86 8.42
C VAL A 21 9.75 -1.81 6.90
N VAL A 22 9.44 -2.93 6.25
CA VAL A 22 9.35 -3.00 4.79
C VAL A 22 7.89 -2.91 4.37
N LEU A 23 7.54 -1.85 3.64
CA LEU A 23 6.21 -1.63 3.08
C LEU A 23 6.11 -2.37 1.74
N THR A 24 5.50 -3.55 1.74
CA THR A 24 5.35 -4.37 0.53
C THR A 24 4.26 -3.84 -0.40
N SER A 25 3.35 -2.99 0.07
CA SER A 25 2.35 -2.28 -0.72
C SER A 25 2.33 -0.79 -0.36
N THR A 26 1.72 0.03 -1.24
CA THR A 26 1.55 1.47 -1.01
C THR A 26 0.06 1.83 -1.00
N PRO A 27 -0.39 2.72 -0.10
CA PRO A 27 -1.74 3.29 -0.15
C PRO A 27 -2.06 3.89 -1.52
N ARG A 28 -3.30 3.68 -1.99
CA ARG A 28 -3.76 4.18 -3.31
C ARG A 28 -3.89 5.70 -3.37
N ASP A 29 -4.01 6.36 -2.21
CA ASP A 29 -4.11 7.82 -2.09
C ASP A 29 -2.79 8.55 -2.40
N GLY A 30 -1.69 7.82 -2.62
CA GLY A 30 -0.38 8.40 -2.93
C GLY A 30 0.24 9.16 -1.76
N SER A 31 -0.20 8.91 -0.52
CA SER A 31 0.34 9.54 0.69
C SER A 31 1.80 9.19 0.96
N ILE A 32 2.24 7.99 0.56
CA ILE A 32 3.62 7.52 0.70
C ILE A 32 4.44 7.90 -0.54
N LYS A 33 5.36 8.86 -0.36
CA LYS A 33 6.24 9.39 -1.43
C LYS A 33 7.73 9.26 -1.12
N PHE A 34 8.11 8.30 -0.27
CA PHE A 34 9.50 8.05 0.12
C PHE A 34 9.90 6.62 -0.17
N SER A 35 11.16 6.39 -0.56
CA SER A 35 11.76 5.05 -0.66
C SER A 35 12.38 4.58 0.66
N CYS A 36 12.85 5.52 1.46
CA CYS A 36 13.49 5.30 2.76
C CYS A 36 13.14 6.46 3.69
N ALA A 37 12.62 6.17 4.86
CA ALA A 37 12.38 7.14 5.93
C ALA A 37 12.96 6.60 7.24
N VAL A 38 13.49 7.49 8.08
CA VAL A 38 14.13 7.13 9.35
C VAL A 38 13.49 7.95 10.46
N SER A 39 13.17 7.30 11.57
CA SER A 39 12.63 7.91 12.77
C SER A 39 13.41 7.45 13.98
N ASP A 40 13.97 8.38 14.74
CA ASP A 40 14.58 8.10 16.03
C ASP A 40 13.47 8.10 17.11
N MET A 41 13.36 7.00 17.85
CA MET A 41 12.22 6.67 18.72
C MET A 41 12.68 6.13 20.07
N ASN A 42 13.51 6.91 20.77
CA ASN A 42 13.95 6.54 22.11
C ASN A 42 12.73 6.33 23.04
N PRO A 43 12.76 5.31 23.93
CA PRO A 43 11.68 5.09 24.88
C PRO A 43 11.46 6.30 25.79
N ILE A 44 10.21 6.58 26.13
CA ILE A 44 9.83 7.56 27.14
C ILE A 44 9.24 6.76 28.30
N ASP A 45 9.71 7.02 29.53
CA ASP A 45 9.24 6.34 30.72
C ASP A 45 7.91 6.92 31.27
N GLU A 46 7.41 6.37 32.37
CA GLU A 46 6.17 6.81 33.01
C GLU A 46 6.24 8.22 33.64
N PHE A 47 7.44 8.81 33.76
CA PHE A 47 7.68 10.15 34.28
C PHE A 47 7.88 11.18 33.15
N GLY A 48 7.98 10.72 31.91
CA GLY A 48 8.19 11.56 30.73
C GLY A 48 9.67 11.73 30.35
N ASP A 49 10.58 10.98 30.99
CA ASP A 49 12.00 11.05 30.70
C ASP A 49 12.37 10.17 29.50
N ILE A 50 13.23 10.69 28.63
CA ILE A 50 13.73 9.96 27.46
C ILE A 50 14.87 9.04 27.91
N ILE A 51 14.73 7.74 27.65
CA ILE A 51 15.72 6.73 28.02
C ILE A 51 16.71 6.53 26.86
N GLU A 52 17.88 7.16 26.95
CA GLU A 52 18.94 7.05 25.93
C GLU A 52 19.77 5.76 26.03
N VAL A 53 19.52 4.91 27.04
CA VAL A 53 20.26 3.65 27.26
C VAL A 53 20.18 2.71 26.06
N TYR A 54 19.07 2.76 25.32
CA TYR A 54 18.87 2.00 24.10
C TYR A 54 18.36 2.94 23.01
N PRO A 55 19.24 3.60 22.24
CA PRO A 55 18.79 4.42 21.13
C PRO A 55 18.00 3.56 20.14
N HIS A 56 16.78 3.93 19.81
CA HIS A 56 15.91 3.16 18.91
C HIS A 56 15.72 3.92 17.61
N ARG A 57 15.95 3.25 16.49
CA ARG A 57 15.80 3.83 15.16
C ARG A 57 14.92 2.95 14.29
N LEU A 58 13.80 3.50 13.86
CA LEU A 58 12.91 2.86 12.91
C LEU A 58 13.30 3.31 11.51
N VAL A 59 13.52 2.34 10.63
CA VAL A 59 13.83 2.55 9.21
C VAL A 59 12.70 1.97 8.38
N PHE A 60 11.92 2.85 7.75
CA PHE A 60 10.85 2.49 6.83
C PHE A 60 11.40 2.42 5.41
N LEU A 61 11.20 1.28 4.75
CA LEU A 61 11.66 1.00 3.40
C LEU A 61 10.45 0.75 2.51
N CYS A 62 10.37 1.45 1.38
CA CYS A 62 9.31 1.28 0.40
C CYS A 62 9.91 0.95 -0.99
N PRO A 63 10.01 -0.35 -1.33
CA PRO A 63 10.56 -0.81 -2.61
C PRO A 63 9.87 -0.20 -3.84
N ARG A 64 8.54 0.01 -3.76
CA ARG A 64 7.74 0.55 -4.86
C ARG A 64 7.90 2.06 -5.09
N GLN A 65 8.64 2.75 -4.23
CA GLN A 65 8.85 4.20 -4.29
C GLN A 65 10.33 4.57 -4.53
N VAL A 66 11.16 3.62 -4.99
CA VAL A 66 12.55 3.87 -5.38
C VAL A 66 12.63 4.99 -6.41
N ASN A 67 13.57 5.90 -6.20
CA ASN A 67 13.75 7.10 -7.02
C ASN A 67 15.24 7.52 -7.06
N ASP A 68 15.52 8.69 -7.63
CA ASP A 68 16.89 9.20 -7.81
C ASP A 68 17.55 9.62 -6.49
N LYS A 69 16.77 9.95 -5.47
CA LYS A 69 17.28 10.29 -4.12
C LYS A 69 17.43 9.07 -3.20
N THR A 70 17.03 7.88 -3.65
CA THR A 70 17.20 6.65 -2.86
C THR A 70 18.69 6.39 -2.60
N PRO A 71 19.13 6.18 -1.35
CA PRO A 71 20.52 5.91 -1.03
C PRO A 71 21.10 4.74 -1.85
N PRO A 72 22.25 4.89 -2.53
CA PRO A 72 22.75 3.90 -3.48
C PRO A 72 22.90 2.48 -2.92
N LEU A 73 23.39 2.37 -1.68
CA LEU A 73 23.59 1.07 -1.01
C LEU A 73 22.26 0.35 -0.74
N VAL A 74 21.18 1.09 -0.51
CA VAL A 74 19.85 0.54 -0.21
C VAL A 74 19.05 0.35 -1.50
N LYS A 75 19.31 1.16 -2.54
CA LYS A 75 18.60 1.13 -3.82
C LYS A 75 18.60 -0.26 -4.47
N LYS A 76 19.75 -0.94 -4.48
CA LYS A 76 19.85 -2.30 -5.06
C LYS A 76 19.02 -3.32 -4.29
N TRP A 77 18.99 -3.23 -2.95
CA TRP A 77 18.12 -4.07 -2.12
C TRP A 77 16.64 -3.79 -2.34
N LEU A 78 16.26 -2.52 -2.47
CA LEU A 78 14.87 -2.16 -2.73
C LEU A 78 14.40 -2.64 -4.11
N ASN A 79 15.23 -2.52 -5.15
CA ASN A 79 14.93 -3.09 -6.45
C ASN A 79 14.77 -4.61 -6.38
N PHE A 80 15.71 -5.30 -5.71
CA PHE A 80 15.62 -6.75 -5.53
C PHE A 80 14.34 -7.18 -4.81
N ILE A 81 13.95 -6.48 -3.73
CA ILE A 81 12.70 -6.76 -3.01
C ILE A 81 11.50 -6.48 -3.90
N LYS A 82 11.51 -5.39 -4.69
CA LYS A 82 10.44 -5.05 -5.62
C LYS A 82 10.26 -6.16 -6.67
N ASP A 83 11.33 -6.56 -7.34
CA ASP A 83 11.31 -7.61 -8.36
C ASP A 83 10.87 -8.95 -7.75
N SER A 84 11.26 -9.22 -6.49
CA SER A 84 10.77 -10.38 -5.75
C SER A 84 9.28 -10.34 -5.43
N LEU A 85 8.71 -9.15 -5.15
CA LEU A 85 7.28 -8.99 -4.88
C LEU A 85 6.44 -9.14 -6.15
N ASP A 86 6.98 -8.71 -7.29
CA ASP A 86 6.29 -8.73 -8.58
C ASP A 86 6.55 -10.07 -9.34
N GLY A 87 7.47 -10.91 -8.85
CA GLY A 87 7.82 -12.21 -9.44
C GLY A 87 8.73 -12.11 -10.68
N GLU A 88 9.34 -10.95 -10.89
CA GLU A 88 10.14 -10.60 -12.07
C GLU A 88 11.66 -10.69 -11.79
N MET A 89 12.09 -11.56 -10.88
CA MET A 89 13.51 -11.72 -10.56
C MET A 89 14.28 -12.47 -11.65
N ASP A 90 15.23 -11.80 -12.31
CA ASP A 90 16.21 -12.41 -13.24
C ASP A 90 17.61 -12.49 -12.60
N GLU A 91 18.27 -13.64 -12.71
CA GLU A 91 19.66 -13.81 -12.23
C GLU A 91 20.66 -12.91 -12.97
N VAL A 92 20.34 -12.46 -14.19
CA VAL A 92 21.18 -11.56 -14.99
C VAL A 92 21.33 -10.19 -14.33
N ASP A 93 20.27 -9.69 -13.69
CA ASP A 93 20.26 -8.37 -13.02
C ASP A 93 21.01 -8.39 -11.67
N TYR A 94 21.26 -9.59 -11.14
CA TYR A 94 21.88 -9.81 -9.84
C TYR A 94 23.04 -10.84 -9.91
N PRO A 95 24.12 -10.53 -10.65
CA PRO A 95 25.19 -11.49 -10.96
C PRO A 95 26.05 -11.86 -9.76
N GLU A 96 26.05 -11.06 -8.68
CA GLU A 96 26.88 -11.35 -7.51
C GLU A 96 26.40 -12.61 -6.78
N THR A 97 27.36 -13.41 -6.32
CA THR A 97 27.11 -14.70 -5.66
C THR A 97 26.21 -14.61 -4.44
N LEU A 98 26.19 -13.46 -3.76
CA LEU A 98 25.30 -13.17 -2.66
C LEU A 98 23.83 -13.27 -3.07
N TRP A 99 23.43 -12.59 -4.15
CA TRP A 99 22.05 -12.53 -4.60
C TRP A 99 21.55 -13.88 -5.09
N ARG A 100 22.38 -14.61 -5.84
CA ARG A 100 22.06 -15.98 -6.27
C ARG A 100 21.79 -16.91 -5.09
N LYS A 101 22.57 -16.78 -4.01
CA LYS A 101 22.32 -17.54 -2.77
C LYS A 101 20.99 -17.16 -2.11
N ILE A 102 20.65 -15.86 -2.09
CA ILE A 102 19.38 -15.37 -1.54
C ILE A 102 18.20 -15.88 -2.39
N MET A 103 18.26 -15.73 -3.72
CA MET A 103 17.24 -16.24 -4.64
C MET A 103 17.02 -17.75 -4.47
N ALA A 104 18.10 -18.53 -4.41
CA ALA A 104 18.02 -19.97 -4.18
C ALA A 104 17.43 -20.34 -2.81
N ALA A 105 17.65 -19.50 -1.78
CA ALA A 105 17.05 -19.69 -0.46
C ALA A 105 15.54 -19.38 -0.49
N ILE A 106 15.12 -18.31 -1.16
CA ILE A 106 13.71 -17.94 -1.35
C ILE A 106 12.95 -19.07 -2.06
N GLN A 107 13.52 -19.62 -3.15
CA GLN A 107 12.93 -20.75 -3.88
C GLN A 107 12.78 -22.02 -3.04
N LYS A 108 13.64 -22.24 -2.05
CA LYS A 108 13.55 -23.40 -1.14
C LYS A 108 12.54 -23.19 0.00
N GLN A 109 12.20 -21.95 0.31
CA GLN A 109 11.24 -21.58 1.35
C GLN A 109 9.81 -21.39 0.81
N THR A 110 9.43 -22.12 -0.24
CA THR A 110 8.08 -22.07 -0.81
C THR A 110 7.05 -22.23 0.30
N ILE A 111 6.22 -21.20 0.45
CA ILE A 111 5.09 -21.15 1.37
C ILE A 111 4.22 -22.40 1.13
N ASN A 112 3.70 -22.98 2.22
CA ASN A 112 2.74 -24.09 2.13
C ASN A 112 1.65 -23.71 1.10
N PRO A 113 1.35 -24.55 0.10
CA PRO A 113 0.34 -24.26 -0.93
C PRO A 113 -1.01 -23.78 -0.38
N ALA A 114 -1.42 -24.26 0.80
CA ALA A 114 -2.64 -23.80 1.47
C ALA A 114 -2.54 -22.33 1.93
N LEU A 115 -1.45 -21.95 2.60
CA LEU A 115 -1.21 -20.57 3.05
C LEU A 115 -1.01 -19.63 1.84
N LEU A 116 -0.41 -20.13 0.76
CA LEU A 116 -0.32 -19.37 -0.50
C LEU A 116 -1.69 -19.15 -1.14
N SER A 117 -2.62 -20.10 -1.03
CA SER A 117 -4.00 -19.93 -1.49
C SER A 117 -4.73 -18.89 -0.67
N GLU A 118 -4.64 -18.95 0.67
CA GLU A 118 -5.26 -17.97 1.56
C GLU A 118 -4.77 -16.54 1.28
N ILE A 119 -3.45 -16.35 1.10
CA ILE A 119 -2.88 -15.03 0.77
C ILE A 119 -3.40 -14.52 -0.59
N LYS A 120 -3.59 -15.41 -1.57
CA LYS A 120 -4.16 -15.04 -2.88
C LYS A 120 -5.64 -14.69 -2.78
N ASP A 121 -6.39 -15.42 -1.97
CA ASP A 121 -7.80 -15.17 -1.73
C ASP A 121 -8.00 -13.82 -1.02
N ASP A 122 -7.17 -13.50 -0.03
CA ASP A 122 -7.16 -12.18 0.64
C ASP A 122 -6.84 -11.04 -0.33
N ALA A 123 -5.85 -11.22 -1.20
CA ALA A 123 -5.51 -10.23 -2.22
C ALA A 123 -6.65 -10.02 -3.24
N ALA A 124 -7.27 -11.12 -3.69
CA ALA A 124 -8.42 -11.08 -4.59
C ALA A 124 -9.65 -10.44 -3.92
N TRP A 125 -9.85 -10.69 -2.61
CA TRP A 125 -10.90 -10.08 -1.82
C TRP A 125 -10.75 -8.56 -1.72
N GLU A 126 -9.53 -8.07 -1.47
CA GLU A 126 -9.27 -6.64 -1.39
C GLU A 126 -9.47 -5.94 -2.75
N GLU A 127 -9.06 -6.57 -3.86
CA GLU A 127 -9.38 -6.06 -5.20
C GLU A 127 -10.88 -6.02 -5.47
N ALA A 128 -11.61 -7.08 -5.10
CA ALA A 128 -13.05 -7.16 -5.31
C ALA A 128 -13.79 -6.08 -4.51
N LYS A 129 -13.41 -5.89 -3.24
CA LYS A 129 -13.96 -4.84 -2.37
C LYS A 129 -13.85 -3.46 -3.00
N ILE A 130 -12.72 -3.16 -3.63
CA ILE A 130 -12.52 -1.86 -4.26
C ILE A 130 -13.38 -1.70 -5.51
N ARG A 131 -13.48 -2.74 -6.36
CA ARG A 131 -14.41 -2.72 -7.50
C ARG A 131 -15.85 -2.52 -7.04
N PHE A 132 -16.26 -3.15 -5.94
CA PHE A 132 -17.61 -2.99 -5.38
C PHE A 132 -17.87 -1.57 -4.89
N VAL A 133 -16.90 -0.90 -4.27
CA VAL A 133 -17.02 0.51 -3.85
C VAL A 133 -17.14 1.41 -5.08
N GLU A 134 -16.23 1.29 -6.06
CA GLU A 134 -16.26 2.10 -7.28
C GLU A 134 -17.56 1.92 -8.08
N GLU A 135 -18.02 0.67 -8.22
CA GLU A 135 -19.28 0.38 -8.90
C GLU A 135 -20.49 0.89 -8.10
N GLY A 136 -20.44 0.80 -6.77
CA GLY A 136 -21.44 1.35 -5.87
C GLY A 136 -21.57 2.86 -5.99
N GLU A 137 -20.47 3.59 -5.97
CA GLU A 137 -20.44 5.05 -6.15
C GLU A 137 -20.94 5.45 -7.53
N ARG A 138 -20.51 4.75 -8.59
CA ARG A 138 -20.98 5.01 -9.96
C ARG A 138 -22.49 4.79 -10.08
N LYS A 139 -23.01 3.67 -9.55
CA LYS A 139 -24.45 3.38 -9.54
C LYS A 139 -25.22 4.39 -8.72
N GLY A 140 -24.70 4.79 -7.55
CA GLY A 140 -25.30 5.80 -6.68
C GLY A 140 -25.40 7.16 -7.36
N ARG A 141 -24.30 7.62 -7.97
CA ARG A 141 -24.28 8.87 -8.73
C ARG A 141 -25.26 8.83 -9.90
N GLN A 142 -25.29 7.75 -10.66
CA GLN A 142 -26.22 7.61 -11.78
C GLN A 142 -27.68 7.64 -11.31
N LYS A 143 -28.03 6.94 -10.23
CA LYS A 143 -29.38 6.97 -9.65
C LYS A 143 -29.76 8.38 -9.19
N ALA A 144 -28.87 9.08 -8.50
CA ALA A 144 -29.13 10.44 -8.02
C ALA A 144 -29.38 11.43 -9.17
N LEU A 145 -28.63 11.32 -10.28
CA LEU A 145 -28.84 12.14 -11.47
C LEU A 145 -30.20 11.83 -12.14
N GLU A 146 -30.58 10.55 -12.21
CA GLU A 146 -31.86 10.13 -12.77
C GLU A 146 -33.05 10.55 -11.90
N GLU A 147 -32.92 10.48 -10.56
CA GLU A 147 -33.92 10.99 -9.62
C GLU A 147 -34.07 12.51 -9.72
N ALA A 148 -32.96 13.25 -9.81
CA ALA A 148 -32.99 14.69 -10.04
C ALA A 148 -33.69 15.04 -11.37
N ALA A 149 -33.39 14.31 -12.45
CA ALA A 149 -34.06 14.49 -13.73
C ALA A 149 -35.58 14.22 -13.65
N ARG A 150 -36.00 13.16 -12.94
CA ARG A 150 -37.42 12.87 -12.70
C ARG A 150 -38.11 14.00 -11.92
N ASN A 151 -37.45 14.53 -10.90
CA ASN A 151 -37.98 15.66 -10.12
C ASN A 151 -38.16 16.91 -11.00
N PHE A 152 -37.20 17.23 -11.86
CA PHE A 152 -37.33 18.36 -12.79
C PHE A 152 -38.44 18.15 -13.83
N LEU A 153 -38.57 16.93 -14.37
CA LEU A 153 -39.67 16.58 -15.27
C LEU A 153 -41.03 16.72 -14.59
N ALA A 154 -41.15 16.30 -13.32
CA ALA A 154 -42.38 16.43 -12.54
C ALA A 154 -42.75 17.89 -12.22
N ILE A 155 -41.77 18.77 -12.04
CA ILE A 155 -42.00 20.22 -11.86
C ILE A 155 -42.52 20.85 -13.16
N GLY A 156 -42.12 20.35 -14.33
CA GLY A 156 -42.64 20.78 -15.63
C GLY A 156 -42.19 22.17 -16.10
N SER A 157 -41.28 22.82 -15.38
CA SER A 157 -40.81 24.19 -15.68
C SER A 157 -39.57 24.27 -16.57
N LEU A 158 -38.95 23.13 -16.87
CA LEU A 158 -37.70 23.03 -17.64
C LEU A 158 -37.90 22.15 -18.88
N SER A 159 -37.26 22.52 -19.99
CA SER A 159 -37.23 21.68 -21.19
C SER A 159 -36.32 20.46 -21.00
N VAL A 160 -36.53 19.42 -21.80
CA VAL A 160 -35.70 18.20 -21.78
C VAL A 160 -34.21 18.52 -22.01
N GLU A 161 -33.91 19.50 -22.86
CA GLU A 161 -32.56 19.98 -23.13
C GLU A 161 -31.94 20.68 -21.92
N GLN A 162 -32.73 21.49 -21.21
CA GLN A 162 -32.29 22.15 -19.97
C GLN A 162 -32.02 21.14 -18.86
N ILE A 163 -32.85 20.10 -18.73
CA ILE A 163 -32.69 19.03 -17.74
C ILE A 163 -31.46 18.18 -18.05
N ALA A 164 -31.24 17.83 -19.32
CA ALA A 164 -30.02 17.13 -19.76
C ALA A 164 -28.77 17.95 -19.45
N GLY A 165 -28.80 19.26 -19.73
CA GLY A 165 -27.71 20.18 -19.39
C GLY A 165 -27.44 20.28 -17.87
N ALA A 166 -28.50 20.34 -17.05
CA ALA A 166 -28.38 20.50 -15.61
C ALA A 166 -27.94 19.21 -14.88
N THR A 167 -28.34 18.04 -15.38
CA THR A 167 -28.03 16.74 -14.76
C THR A 167 -26.81 16.05 -15.38
N GLY A 168 -26.35 16.53 -16.54
CA GLY A 168 -25.27 15.89 -17.29
C GLY A 168 -25.66 14.54 -17.92
N LEU A 169 -26.95 14.21 -17.96
CA LEU A 169 -27.49 13.04 -18.65
C LEU A 169 -27.62 13.31 -20.15
N SER A 170 -27.59 12.26 -20.97
CA SER A 170 -27.88 12.40 -22.40
C SER A 170 -29.35 12.74 -22.63
N LEU A 171 -29.64 13.46 -23.72
CA LEU A 171 -31.02 13.78 -24.12
C LEU A 171 -31.88 12.53 -24.25
N GLU A 172 -31.34 11.46 -24.82
CA GLU A 172 -32.01 10.17 -24.94
C GLU A 172 -32.38 9.58 -23.59
N ARG A 173 -31.48 9.69 -22.58
CA ARG A 173 -31.74 9.18 -21.24
C ARG A 173 -32.85 9.97 -20.55
N VAL A 174 -32.86 11.29 -20.68
CA VAL A 174 -33.90 12.15 -20.10
C VAL A 174 -35.26 11.88 -20.76
N LYS A 175 -35.31 11.72 -22.10
CA LYS A 175 -36.54 11.34 -22.82
C LYS A 175 -37.07 9.98 -22.35
N ALA A 176 -36.20 8.98 -22.22
CA ALA A 176 -36.59 7.65 -21.73
C ALA A 176 -37.11 7.65 -20.28
N LEU A 177 -36.73 8.64 -19.46
CA LEU A 177 -37.27 8.83 -18.11
C LEU A 177 -38.66 9.48 -18.12
N SER A 178 -39.00 10.24 -19.16
CA SER A 178 -40.32 10.83 -19.39
C SER A 178 -41.36 9.82 -19.91
N ASP A 179 -40.91 8.77 -20.60
CA ASP A 179 -41.79 7.75 -21.21
C ASP A 179 -42.15 6.59 -20.27
N LYS A 180 -41.62 6.58 -19.03
CA LYS A 180 -42.02 5.62 -18.01
C LYS A 180 -43.15 6.24 -17.16
N PRO A 181 -44.37 5.65 -17.15
CA PRO A 181 -45.47 6.11 -16.32
C PRO A 181 -45.15 6.03 -14.81
#